data_AF-A0A7K3S6L4-F1
#
_entry.id   AF-A0A7K3S6L4-F1
#
_cell.length_a   1.000
_cell.length_b   1.000
_cell.length_c   1.000
_cell.angle_alpha   90.00
_cell.angle_beta   90.00
_cell.angle_gamma   90.00
#
_symmetry.space_group_name_H-M   'P 1'
#
loop_
_entity.id
_entity.type
_entity.pdbx_description
1 polymer ?
#
loop_
_entity_poly.entity_id
_entity_poly.type
_entity_poly.pdbx_seq_one_letter_code
_entity_poly.pdbx_strand_id
1 'polypeptide(L)' 'MELGIGIGWRPEIAAEVEALSGIDWVEAVAENLCADHLPDSLVRLRERGVTVVPHGVALGLGGADRPDPDRLAGL' A
#
# COMPACT_ATOMS: atom_id res chain seq x y z
N MET A 1 6.78 8.35 -21.68
CA MET A 1 6.49 8.41 -20.24
C MET A 1 6.30 6.97 -19.81
N GLU A 2 7.29 6.37 -19.18
CA GLU A 2 7.13 5.03 -18.59
C GLU A 2 6.55 5.21 -17.18
N LEU A 3 5.44 4.53 -16.91
CA LEU A 3 4.70 4.61 -15.65
C LEU A 3 5.16 3.54 -14.64
N GLY A 4 6.09 2.67 -15.03
CA GLY A 4 6.56 1.52 -14.27
C GLY A 4 5.55 0.37 -14.20
N ILE A 5 5.98 -0.74 -13.58
CA ILE A 5 5.18 -1.93 -13.31
C ILE A 5 4.87 -2.00 -11.81
N GLY A 6 3.58 -2.04 -11.49
CA GLY A 6 3.08 -2.17 -10.11
C GLY A 6 2.40 -3.50 -9.85
N ILE A 7 2.38 -3.92 -8.59
CA ILE A 7 1.62 -5.09 -8.13
C ILE A 7 0.98 -4.84 -6.77
N GLY A 8 -0.23 -5.37 -6.56
CA GLY A 8 -0.87 -5.37 -5.25
C GLY A 8 -0.14 -6.28 -4.27
N TRP A 9 0.12 -5.78 -3.08
CA TRP A 9 0.73 -6.51 -1.96
C TRP A 9 -0.34 -6.91 -0.94
N ARG A 10 -0.19 -8.12 -0.41
CA ARG A 10 -0.91 -8.62 0.78
C ARG A 10 -0.04 -9.67 1.48
N PRO A 11 -0.23 -9.92 2.80
CA PRO A 11 0.59 -10.85 3.56
C PRO A 11 0.70 -12.24 2.94
N GLU A 12 -0.39 -12.74 2.33
CA GLU A 12 -0.49 -14.10 1.79
C GLU A 12 0.39 -14.35 0.56
N ILE A 13 0.84 -13.30 -0.12
CA ILE A 13 1.72 -13.39 -1.29
C ILE A 13 3.01 -12.57 -1.12
N ALA A 14 3.32 -12.18 0.11
CA ALA A 14 4.43 -11.27 0.40
C ALA A 14 5.77 -11.84 -0.10
N ALA A 15 6.00 -13.14 0.08
CA ALA A 15 7.22 -13.81 -0.35
C ALA A 15 7.35 -13.84 -1.88
N GLU A 16 6.24 -14.11 -2.58
CA GLU A 16 6.19 -14.13 -4.04
C GLU A 16 6.44 -12.73 -4.61
N VAL A 17 5.81 -11.70 -4.04
CA VAL A 17 6.01 -10.30 -4.44
C VAL A 17 7.46 -9.88 -4.23
N GLU A 18 8.07 -10.26 -3.11
CA GLU A 18 9.49 -9.98 -2.83
C GLU A 18 10.43 -10.62 -3.87
N ALA A 19 10.10 -11.83 -4.34
CA ALA A 19 10.90 -12.57 -5.31
C ALA A 19 10.79 -12.01 -6.75
N LEU A 20 9.82 -11.13 -7.03
CA LEU A 20 9.67 -10.53 -8.35
C LEU A 20 10.79 -9.53 -8.66
N SER A 21 11.39 -9.70 -9.84
CA SER A 21 12.27 -8.73 -10.47
C SER A 21 11.48 -7.79 -11.38
N GLY A 22 11.86 -6.51 -11.45
CA GLY A 22 11.28 -5.55 -12.39
C GLY A 22 9.94 -4.95 -11.95
N ILE A 23 9.59 -5.06 -10.66
CA ILE A 23 8.52 -4.24 -10.06
C ILE A 23 9.11 -2.93 -9.57
N ASP A 24 8.44 -1.83 -9.91
CA ASP A 24 8.86 -0.47 -9.53
C ASP A 24 8.16 -0.02 -8.25
N TRP A 25 6.94 -0.51 -8.03
CA TRP A 25 6.13 -0.17 -6.87
C TRP A 25 5.17 -1.30 -6.47
N VAL A 26 4.74 -1.26 -5.21
CA VAL A 26 3.67 -2.11 -4.68
C VAL A 26 2.56 -1.26 -4.09
N GLU A 27 1.32 -1.72 -4.24
CA GLU A 27 0.16 -1.11 -3.60
C GLU A 27 -0.26 -1.93 -2.39
N ALA A 28 -0.44 -1.31 -1.22
CA ALA A 28 -0.94 -1.99 -0.03
C ALA A 28 -2.19 -1.27 0.50
N VAL A 29 -3.22 -2.03 0.86
CA VAL A 29 -4.44 -1.46 1.47
C VAL A 29 -4.08 -0.84 2.81
N ALA A 30 -4.27 0.48 2.94
CA ALA A 30 -3.81 1.25 4.09
C ALA A 30 -4.45 0.78 5.40
N GLU A 31 -5.75 0.44 5.36
CA GLU A 31 -6.51 -0.03 6.50
C GLU A 31 -6.05 -1.40 7.05
N ASN A 32 -5.27 -2.15 6.27
CA ASN A 32 -4.68 -3.42 6.70
C ASN A 32 -3.30 -3.25 7.34
N LEU A 33 -2.78 -2.02 7.43
CA LEU A 33 -1.44 -1.73 7.93
C LEU A 33 -1.49 -0.97 9.25
N CYS A 34 -0.52 -1.27 10.11
CA CYS A 34 -0.18 -0.43 11.26
C CYS A 34 1.08 0.37 10.91
N ALA A 35 0.98 1.70 10.88
CA ALA A 35 2.09 2.57 10.48
C ALA A 35 3.35 2.39 11.35
N ASP A 36 3.17 2.10 12.64
CA ASP A 36 4.26 1.87 13.59
C ASP A 36 4.82 0.44 13.57
N HIS A 37 4.13 -0.50 12.90
CA HIS A 37 4.47 -1.92 12.87
C HIS A 37 4.29 -2.48 11.45
N LEU A 38 5.06 -1.93 10.51
CA LEU A 38 5.00 -2.39 9.13
C LEU A 38 5.44 -3.86 9.01
N PRO A 39 4.76 -4.68 8.19
CA PRO A 39 5.23 -6.01 7.84
C PRO A 39 6.65 -5.98 7.27
N ASP A 40 7.52 -6.90 7.72
CA ASP A 40 8.93 -6.94 7.30
C ASP A 40 9.11 -6.97 5.78
N SER A 41 8.16 -7.60 5.07
CA SER A 41 8.13 -7.63 3.60
C SER A 41 8.13 -6.24 2.98
N LEU A 42 7.27 -5.33 3.49
CA LEU A 42 7.19 -3.96 3.01
C LEU A 42 8.47 -3.18 3.37
N VAL A 43 9.07 -3.45 4.52
CA VAL A 43 10.36 -2.85 4.91
C VAL A 43 11.45 -3.26 3.93
N ARG A 44 11.61 -4.57 3.67
CA ARG A 44 12.61 -5.10 2.72
C ARG A 44 12.40 -4.57 1.29
N LEU A 45 11.15 -4.44 0.84
CA LEU A 45 10.84 -3.85 -0.47
C LEU A 45 11.29 -2.38 -0.55
N ARG A 46 11.02 -1.59 0.50
CA ARG A 46 11.48 -0.19 0.57
C ARG A 46 13.00 -0.08 0.60
N GLU A 47 13.69 -0.93 1.35
CA GLU A 47 15.16 -0.96 1.40
C GLU A 47 15.78 -1.28 0.03
N ARG A 48 15.08 -2.05 -0.81
CA ARG A 48 15.47 -2.33 -2.20
C ARG A 48 15.14 -1.19 -3.18
N GLY A 49 14.49 -0.13 -2.74
CA GLY A 49 14.07 0.99 -3.57
C GLY A 49 12.72 0.80 -4.27
N VAL A 50 11.96 -0.26 -3.95
CA VAL A 50 10.58 -0.40 -4.44
C VAL A 50 9.68 0.58 -3.69
N THR A 51 8.90 1.37 -4.43
CA THR A 51 7.97 2.34 -3.80
C THR A 51 6.78 1.60 -3.21
N VAL A 52 6.43 1.89 -1.94
CA VAL A 52 5.21 1.36 -1.31
C VAL A 52 4.15 2.46 -1.35
N VAL A 53 3.04 2.20 -2.03
CA VAL A 53 1.91 3.11 -2.18
C VAL A 53 0.77 2.62 -1.28
N PRO A 54 0.44 3.34 -0.19
CA PRO A 54 -0.75 3.02 0.60
C PRO A 54 -2.01 3.42 -0.18
N HIS A 55 -2.97 2.51 -0.26
CA HIS A 55 -4.25 2.73 -0.93
C HIS A 55 -5.39 2.64 0.09
N GLY A 56 -6.06 3.76 0.35
CA GLY A 56 -7.23 3.79 1.23
C GLY A 56 -8.48 3.32 0.50
N VAL A 57 -9.19 2.34 1.06
CA VAL A 57 -10.42 1.79 0.46
C VAL A 57 -11.70 2.21 1.18
N ALA A 58 -11.59 2.79 2.38
CA ALA A 58 -12.73 2.93 3.27
C ALA A 58 -13.18 4.39 3.50
N LEU A 59 -12.59 5.38 2.82
CA LEU A 59 -12.94 6.79 3.01
C LEU A 59 -14.34 7.16 2.46
N GLY A 60 -14.88 6.39 1.51
CA GLY A 60 -16.26 6.55 1.05
C GLY A 60 -16.54 7.87 0.32
N LEU A 61 -15.55 8.45 -0.37
CA LEU A 61 -15.67 9.76 -1.05
C LEU A 61 -16.82 9.87 -2.08
N GLY A 62 -17.30 8.74 -2.61
CA GLY A 62 -18.44 8.68 -3.53
C GLY A 62 -19.79 8.38 -2.87
N GLY A 63 -19.83 8.26 -1.54
CA GLY A 63 -21.04 7.96 -0.78
C GLY A 63 -21.93 9.18 -0.54
N ALA A 64 -23.16 8.95 -0.05
CA ALA A 64 -24.10 10.01 0.33
C ALA A 64 -23.80 10.61 1.72
N ASP A 65 -23.16 9.81 2.58
CA ASP A 65 -22.76 10.22 3.91
C ASP A 65 -21.47 11.06 3.88
N ARG A 66 -21.28 11.89 4.90
CA ARG A 66 -20.01 12.62 5.05
C ARG A 66 -18.88 11.64 5.40
N PRO A 67 -17.67 11.83 4.84
CA PRO A 67 -16.51 11.04 5.26
C PRO A 67 -16.23 11.22 6.76
N ASP A 68 -15.73 10.16 7.38
CA ASP A 68 -15.32 10.14 8.78
C ASP A 68 -14.24 11.22 9.03
N PRO A 69 -14.48 12.22 9.91
CA PRO A 69 -13.52 13.27 10.22
C PRO A 69 -12.17 12.74 10.71
N ASP A 70 -12.14 11.65 11.45
CA ASP A 70 -10.90 11.08 12.00
C ASP A 70 -10.04 10.48 10.88
N ARG A 71 -10.68 9.92 9.83
CA ARG A 71 -9.97 9.42 8.64
C ARG A 71 -9.45 10.53 7.75
N LEU A 72 -10.17 11.67 7.69
CA LEU A 72 -9.72 12.86 6.96
C LEU A 72 -8.56 13.56 7.64
N ALA A 73 -8.51 13.58 8.97
CA ALA A 73 -7.43 14.21 9.73
C ALA A 73 -6.05 13.55 9.49
N GLY A 74 -6.01 12.33 8.97
CA GLY A 74 -4.79 11.61 8.62
C GLY A 74 -4.28 11.82 7.20
N LEU A 75 -4.89 12.71 6.41
CA LEU A 75 -4.49 13.05 5.03
C LEU A 75 -3.45 14.17 4.95
#